data_AF-A0A2P6TNM6-F1
#
_entry.id   AF-A0A2P6TNM6-F1
#
_cell.length_a   1.000
_cell.length_b   1.000
_cell.length_c   1.000
_cell.angle_alpha   90.00
_cell.angle_beta   90.00
_cell.angle_gamma   90.00
#
_symmetry.space_group_name_H-M   'P 1'
#
loop_
_entity.id
_entity.type
_entity.pdbx_description
1 polymer ?
#
loop_
_entity_poly.entity_id
_entity_poly.type
_entity_poly.pdbx_seq_one_letter_code
_entity_poly.pdbx_strand_id
1 'polypeptide(L)'
;MVVLLHKCGRSAGDFWPYSSQGCSTCQGLPNSVAKTKQALARGYAVVAVSSRDRSREGRCFGMEADAPAVVEVISTFPAKLGLPAGAPVYVDGASSGGSLALRLPRLVKFSGVIGEVIGPPNFGKELELLDQSGLGPMPPTLYIHMPHDEDMAAKVAENIALLRARGTPVAEIQVFPRPVTPAYFAGCSPYISDSLAALLHTRLKDGGLLDSTDMLAVDLKDARWGAFRSYTNGPMEADLAGMPDQGIKFAPLLSLHIFDCLGVAWARHETIGEYMTAALVWLENGGKVDVGEVAARFRVPR
;
A
#
# COMPACT_ATOMS: atom_id res chain seq x y z
N MET A 1 5.92 3.86 16.47
CA MET A 1 6.61 3.69 15.17
C MET A 1 5.72 2.92 14.21
N VAL A 2 5.78 3.18 12.91
CA VAL A 2 5.14 2.36 11.86
C VAL A 2 6.22 1.81 10.93
N VAL A 3 6.23 0.50 10.74
CA VAL A 3 7.10 -0.21 9.79
C VAL A 3 6.31 -0.49 8.52
N LEU A 4 6.81 -0.07 7.37
CA LEU A 4 6.16 -0.20 6.06
C LEU A 4 6.91 -1.21 5.18
N LEU A 5 6.20 -2.24 4.71
CA LEU A 5 6.73 -3.32 3.87
C LEU A 5 6.06 -3.29 2.48
N HIS A 6 6.85 -3.06 1.44
CA HIS A 6 6.33 -2.95 0.08
C HIS A 6 5.81 -4.27 -0.52
N LYS A 7 4.99 -4.17 -1.58
CA LYS A 7 4.62 -5.33 -2.41
C LYS A 7 5.74 -5.76 -3.37
N CYS A 8 5.57 -6.89 -4.04
CA CYS A 8 6.52 -7.34 -5.06
C CYS A 8 6.81 -6.28 -6.14
N GLY A 9 8.05 -6.23 -6.63
CA GLY A 9 8.49 -5.29 -7.68
C GLY A 9 8.81 -3.88 -7.17
N ARG A 10 8.54 -3.59 -5.89
CA ARG A 10 8.65 -2.25 -5.27
C ARG A 10 9.87 -2.12 -4.35
N SER A 11 9.98 -1.00 -3.65
CA SER A 11 11.08 -0.71 -2.72
C SER A 11 10.67 0.24 -1.59
N ALA A 12 11.52 0.35 -0.56
CA ALA A 12 11.36 1.36 0.48
C ALA A 12 11.35 2.79 -0.08
N GLY A 13 12.05 3.04 -1.19
CA GLY A 13 12.10 4.35 -1.86
C GLY A 13 10.76 4.80 -2.44
N ASP A 14 9.76 3.92 -2.50
CA ASP A 14 8.43 4.28 -2.99
C ASP A 14 7.63 5.03 -1.92
N PHE A 15 7.96 4.86 -0.63
CA PHE A 15 7.27 5.50 0.50
C PHE A 15 7.69 6.94 0.78
N TRP A 16 8.69 7.44 0.06
CA TRP A 16 9.27 8.77 0.27
C TRP A 16 9.28 9.54 -1.05
N PRO A 17 8.95 10.84 -1.07
CA PRO A 17 8.97 11.62 -2.29
C PRO A 17 10.40 11.75 -2.82
N TYR A 18 10.54 11.78 -4.15
CA TYR A 18 11.79 12.17 -4.79
C TYR A 18 12.26 13.54 -4.28
N SER A 19 13.53 13.63 -3.89
CA SER A 19 14.20 14.89 -3.55
C SER A 19 15.65 14.82 -3.99
N SER A 20 16.11 15.77 -4.80
CA SER A 20 17.50 15.83 -5.25
C SER A 20 18.50 16.00 -4.10
N GLN A 21 18.07 16.59 -2.99
CA GLN A 21 18.90 16.82 -1.80
C GLN A 21 18.67 15.77 -0.69
N GLY A 22 17.46 15.20 -0.60
CA GLY A 22 17.08 14.30 0.50
C GLY A 22 17.06 12.82 0.15
N CYS A 23 16.60 12.46 -1.05
CA CYS A 23 16.56 11.09 -1.52
C CYS A 23 16.43 11.05 -3.05
N SER A 24 17.58 11.05 -3.75
CA SER A 24 17.63 11.07 -5.21
C SER A 24 17.24 9.74 -5.87
N THR A 25 17.11 8.68 -5.08
CA THR A 25 16.69 7.34 -5.52
C THR A 25 15.24 7.01 -5.16
N CYS A 26 14.56 7.88 -4.43
CA CYS A 26 13.17 7.70 -4.05
C CYS A 26 12.25 7.99 -5.23
N GLN A 27 11.25 7.14 -5.43
CA GLN A 27 10.26 7.28 -6.51
C GLN A 27 9.04 8.05 -6.01
N GLY A 28 8.61 7.81 -4.77
CA GLY A 28 7.51 8.51 -4.15
C GLY A 28 6.14 8.17 -4.72
N LEU A 29 5.82 6.88 -4.83
CA LEU A 29 4.56 6.44 -5.40
C LEU A 29 3.35 6.98 -4.60
N PRO A 30 2.28 7.42 -5.27
CA PRO A 30 1.13 8.07 -4.66
C PRO A 30 0.56 7.36 -3.42
N ASN A 31 0.33 6.05 -3.51
CA ASN A 31 -0.27 5.29 -2.42
C ASN A 31 0.70 5.01 -1.27
N SER A 32 1.95 4.73 -1.59
CA SER A 32 3.01 4.54 -0.59
C SER A 32 3.31 5.82 0.19
N VAL A 33 3.47 6.96 -0.50
CA VAL A 33 3.69 8.27 0.15
C VAL A 33 2.48 8.70 0.97
N ALA A 34 1.26 8.42 0.52
CA ALA A 34 0.05 8.75 1.29
C ALA A 34 0.05 8.07 2.67
N LYS A 35 0.53 6.82 2.77
CA LYS A 35 0.69 6.13 4.06
C LYS A 35 1.69 6.83 4.96
N THR A 36 2.88 7.12 4.44
CA THR A 36 3.94 7.81 5.18
C THR A 36 3.45 9.17 5.70
N LYS A 37 2.80 9.97 4.85
CA LYS A 37 2.24 11.28 5.23
C LYS A 37 1.22 11.16 6.36
N GLN A 38 0.30 10.20 6.26
CA GLN A 38 -0.71 9.98 7.29
C GLN A 38 -0.11 9.53 8.62
N ALA A 39 0.83 8.59 8.60
CA ALA A 39 1.51 8.15 9.82
C ALA A 39 2.32 9.29 10.47
N LEU A 40 3.08 10.06 9.68
CA LEU A 40 3.83 11.23 10.17
C LEU A 40 2.89 12.30 10.73
N ALA A 41 1.77 12.59 10.07
CA ALA A 41 0.77 13.57 10.55
C ALA A 41 0.15 13.16 11.91
N ARG A 42 0.15 11.87 12.22
CA ARG A 42 -0.28 11.33 13.53
C ARG A 42 0.87 11.27 14.56
N GLY A 43 2.05 11.77 14.24
CA GLY A 43 3.20 11.80 15.16
C GLY A 43 3.99 10.49 15.24
N TYR A 44 3.78 9.55 14.31
CA TYR A 44 4.59 8.33 14.28
C TYR A 44 5.93 8.58 13.61
N ALA A 45 7.00 8.02 14.19
CA ALA A 45 8.19 7.71 13.40
C ALA A 45 7.88 6.60 12.39
N VAL A 46 8.34 6.74 11.14
CA VAL A 46 8.05 5.82 10.03
C VAL A 46 9.34 5.22 9.50
N VAL A 47 9.37 3.90 9.33
CA VAL A 47 10.50 3.16 8.77
C VAL A 47 10.00 2.31 7.60
N ALA A 48 10.53 2.53 6.40
CA ALA A 48 10.24 1.70 5.24
C ALA A 48 11.39 0.73 5.00
N VAL A 49 11.08 -0.55 4.77
CA VAL A 49 12.08 -1.61 4.57
C VAL A 49 12.01 -2.10 3.13
N SER A 50 13.17 -2.36 2.51
CA SER A 50 13.23 -3.03 1.21
C SER A 50 13.47 -4.52 1.41
N SER A 51 12.83 -5.35 0.60
CA SER A 51 13.18 -6.76 0.50
C SER A 51 14.64 -6.93 0.07
N ARG A 52 15.27 -8.01 0.53
CA ARG A 52 16.63 -8.41 0.19
C ARG A 52 16.76 -8.83 -1.26
N ASP A 53 15.74 -9.50 -1.81
CA ASP A 53 15.68 -9.75 -3.25
C ASP A 53 15.55 -8.41 -3.98
N ARG A 54 16.54 -8.09 -4.82
CA ARG A 54 16.58 -6.88 -5.67
C ARG A 54 16.59 -7.21 -7.16
N SER A 55 16.32 -8.45 -7.54
CA SER A 55 16.26 -8.88 -8.94
C SER A 55 15.17 -8.11 -9.72
N ARG A 56 15.27 -8.11 -11.05
CA ARG A 56 14.33 -7.39 -11.92
C ARG A 56 12.94 -8.05 -11.95
N GLU A 57 12.91 -9.38 -11.89
CA GLU A 57 11.70 -10.21 -11.91
C GLU A 57 11.15 -10.48 -10.50
N GLY A 58 12.00 -10.27 -9.48
CA GLY A 58 11.66 -10.34 -8.06
C GLY A 58 11.62 -8.96 -7.39
N ARG A 59 11.98 -8.88 -6.10
CA ARG A 59 11.64 -7.83 -5.09
C ARG A 59 10.42 -8.14 -4.26
N CYS A 60 10.29 -9.40 -3.89
CA CYS A 60 9.31 -9.85 -2.91
C CYS A 60 9.99 -10.11 -1.57
N PHE A 61 9.25 -9.94 -0.49
CA PHE A 61 9.68 -10.40 0.82
C PHE A 61 9.56 -11.94 0.93
N GLY A 62 10.54 -12.56 1.55
CA GLY A 62 10.56 -13.97 1.92
C GLY A 62 10.83 -14.16 3.41
N MET A 63 10.17 -15.16 4.01
CA MET A 63 10.27 -15.39 5.46
C MET A 63 11.71 -15.62 5.93
N GLU A 64 12.44 -16.52 5.27
CA GLU A 64 13.81 -16.86 5.67
C GLU A 64 14.81 -15.74 5.38
N ALA A 65 14.64 -15.07 4.24
CA ALA A 65 15.60 -14.07 3.76
C ALA A 65 15.45 -12.70 4.45
N ASP A 66 14.22 -12.30 4.77
CA ASP A 66 13.90 -10.93 5.20
C ASP A 66 13.46 -10.82 6.66
N ALA A 67 12.84 -11.86 7.25
CA ALA A 67 12.30 -11.75 8.61
C ALA A 67 13.36 -11.37 9.65
N PRO A 68 14.61 -11.91 9.65
CA PRO A 68 15.62 -11.50 10.62
C PRO A 68 15.89 -9.99 10.63
N ALA A 69 15.99 -9.38 9.44
CA ALA A 69 16.23 -7.94 9.32
C ALA A 69 15.02 -7.12 9.79
N VAL A 70 13.79 -7.54 9.46
CA VAL A 70 12.58 -6.84 9.92
C VAL A 70 12.39 -6.98 11.43
N VAL A 71 12.69 -8.15 12.01
CA VAL A 71 12.72 -8.36 13.46
C VAL A 71 13.72 -7.43 14.14
N GLU A 72 14.91 -7.26 13.57
CA GLU A 72 15.92 -6.32 14.08
C GLU A 72 15.41 -4.87 14.02
N VAL A 73 14.75 -4.48 12.92
CA VAL A 73 14.13 -3.14 12.79
C VAL A 73 13.10 -2.93 13.90
N ILE A 74 12.15 -3.84 14.07
CA ILE A 74 11.10 -3.74 15.09
C ILE A 74 11.71 -3.66 16.51
N SER A 75 12.75 -4.45 16.78
CA SER A 75 13.33 -4.56 18.12
C SER A 75 14.28 -3.42 18.48
N THR A 76 14.98 -2.82 17.50
CA THR A 76 16.07 -1.87 17.78
C THR A 76 15.76 -0.43 17.39
N PHE A 77 14.93 -0.21 16.37
CA PHE A 77 14.69 1.15 15.86
C PHE A 77 13.92 2.06 16.82
N PRO A 78 12.97 1.58 17.65
CA PRO A 78 12.34 2.47 18.62
C PRO A 78 13.36 3.19 19.52
N ALA A 79 14.35 2.47 20.03
CA ALA A 79 15.42 3.06 20.84
C ALA A 79 16.37 3.94 20.00
N LYS A 80 16.78 3.48 18.79
CA LYS A 80 17.64 4.28 17.89
C LYS A 80 17.00 5.60 17.48
N LEU A 81 15.68 5.65 17.40
CA LEU A 81 14.89 6.85 17.07
C LEU A 81 14.53 7.69 18.30
N GLY A 82 15.02 7.31 19.50
CA GLY A 82 14.74 8.03 20.74
C GLY A 82 13.28 7.96 21.20
N LEU A 83 12.53 6.94 20.77
CA LEU A 83 11.15 6.76 21.21
C LEU A 83 11.10 6.32 22.68
N PRO A 84 10.06 6.71 23.44
CA PRO A 84 9.87 6.25 24.80
C PRO A 84 9.87 4.72 24.90
N ALA A 85 10.39 4.19 26.01
CA ALA A 85 10.32 2.76 26.29
C ALA A 85 8.87 2.28 26.24
N GLY A 86 8.61 1.19 25.50
CA GLY A 86 7.25 0.65 25.30
C GLY A 86 6.39 1.41 24.28
N ALA A 87 6.94 2.38 23.53
CA ALA A 87 6.22 3.04 22.45
C ALA A 87 5.64 2.00 21.45
N PRO A 88 4.38 2.16 21.00
CA PRO A 88 3.73 1.18 20.15
C PRO A 88 4.44 1.06 18.80
N VAL A 89 4.53 -0.17 18.30
CA VAL A 89 5.07 -0.48 16.96
C VAL A 89 3.97 -1.13 16.14
N TYR A 90 3.65 -0.56 15.00
CA TYR A 90 2.69 -1.12 14.04
C TYR A 90 3.44 -1.55 12.78
N VAL A 91 3.00 -2.65 12.17
CA VAL A 91 3.59 -3.16 10.93
C VAL A 91 2.52 -3.20 9.86
N ASP A 92 2.78 -2.52 8.75
CA ASP A 92 1.92 -2.46 7.57
C ASP A 92 2.67 -3.07 6.39
N GLY A 93 1.99 -3.91 5.61
CA GLY A 93 2.60 -4.45 4.41
C GLY A 93 1.60 -4.86 3.35
N ALA A 94 2.02 -4.72 2.09
CA ALA A 94 1.23 -5.10 0.93
C ALA A 94 1.75 -6.36 0.25
N SER A 95 0.85 -7.27 -0.15
CA SER A 95 1.18 -8.51 -0.85
C SER A 95 2.26 -9.34 -0.11
N SER A 96 3.46 -9.53 -0.68
CA SER A 96 4.55 -10.25 0.00
C SER A 96 5.00 -9.57 1.30
N GLY A 97 5.01 -8.23 1.34
CA GLY A 97 5.25 -7.47 2.56
C GLY A 97 4.17 -7.70 3.61
N GLY A 98 2.89 -7.76 3.19
CA GLY A 98 1.78 -8.09 4.07
C GLY A 98 1.82 -9.53 4.56
N SER A 99 2.24 -10.47 3.71
CA SER A 99 2.45 -11.85 4.11
C SER A 99 3.57 -12.00 5.13
N LEU A 100 4.65 -11.23 5.02
CA LEU A 100 5.68 -11.20 6.04
C LEU A 100 5.13 -10.58 7.32
N ALA A 101 4.47 -9.41 7.24
CA ALA A 101 3.89 -8.70 8.38
C ALA A 101 2.98 -9.60 9.23
N LEU A 102 2.07 -10.34 8.59
CA LEU A 102 1.13 -11.25 9.26
C LEU A 102 1.79 -12.48 9.90
N ARG A 103 3.03 -12.82 9.52
CA ARG A 103 3.77 -13.99 10.05
C ARG A 103 4.84 -13.60 11.07
N LEU A 104 5.24 -12.33 11.13
CA LEU A 104 6.22 -11.83 12.11
C LEU A 104 5.83 -12.01 13.59
N PRO A 105 4.55 -12.04 14.00
CA PRO A 105 4.20 -12.20 15.41
C PRO A 105 4.82 -13.43 16.08
N ARG A 106 5.11 -14.51 15.33
CA ARG A 106 5.77 -15.71 15.86
C ARG A 106 7.26 -15.54 16.15
N LEU A 107 7.84 -14.39 15.77
CA LEU A 107 9.26 -14.07 15.94
C LEU A 107 9.50 -12.81 16.78
N VAL A 108 8.56 -11.86 16.79
CA VAL A 108 8.71 -10.59 17.53
C VAL A 108 7.36 -10.02 17.93
N LYS A 109 7.30 -9.40 19.11
CA LYS A 109 6.11 -8.68 19.60
C LYS A 109 6.02 -7.28 19.00
N PHE A 110 4.82 -6.90 18.58
CA PHE A 110 4.48 -5.53 18.19
C PHE A 110 2.97 -5.29 18.38
N SER A 111 2.53 -4.04 18.32
CA SER A 111 1.24 -3.57 18.84
C SER A 111 0.06 -3.77 17.89
N GLY A 112 0.29 -4.08 16.61
CA GLY A 112 -0.77 -4.22 15.62
C GLY A 112 -0.23 -4.44 14.21
N VAL A 113 -1.01 -5.12 13.37
CA VAL A 113 -0.62 -5.45 12.00
C VAL A 113 -1.68 -5.00 11.00
N ILE A 114 -1.22 -4.51 9.85
CA ILE A 114 -2.04 -4.24 8.67
C ILE A 114 -1.56 -5.17 7.55
N GLY A 115 -2.43 -6.10 7.13
CA GLY A 115 -2.18 -6.99 6.01
C GLY A 115 -2.95 -6.52 4.78
N GLU A 116 -2.26 -5.96 3.79
CA GLU A 116 -2.92 -5.45 2.59
C GLU A 116 -2.86 -6.42 1.42
N VAL A 117 -3.99 -6.51 0.71
CA VAL A 117 -4.14 -7.25 -0.56
C VAL A 117 -3.51 -8.65 -0.51
N ILE A 118 -3.60 -9.32 0.64
CA ILE A 118 -3.04 -10.65 0.83
C ILE A 118 -3.76 -11.39 1.94
N GLY A 119 -4.17 -12.62 1.64
CA GLY A 119 -4.39 -13.65 2.63
C GLY A 119 -3.26 -14.68 2.52
N PRO A 120 -2.28 -14.70 3.43
CA PRO A 120 -1.22 -15.70 3.37
C PRO A 120 -1.81 -17.11 3.37
N PRO A 121 -1.35 -18.01 2.48
CA PRO A 121 -1.80 -19.38 2.52
C PRO A 121 -1.28 -20.08 3.78
N ASN A 122 -1.94 -21.17 4.18
CA ASN A 122 -1.60 -21.98 5.34
C ASN A 122 -1.54 -21.18 6.65
N PHE A 123 -2.37 -20.13 6.79
CA PHE A 123 -2.31 -19.23 7.93
C PHE A 123 -2.62 -19.91 9.26
N GLY A 124 -3.45 -20.96 9.28
CA GLY A 124 -3.69 -21.78 10.47
C GLY A 124 -2.39 -22.34 11.07
N LYS A 125 -1.46 -22.81 10.22
CA LYS A 125 -0.14 -23.29 10.66
C LYS A 125 0.72 -22.15 11.22
N GLU A 126 0.64 -20.95 10.64
CA GLU A 126 1.36 -19.79 11.18
C GLU A 126 0.85 -19.39 12.57
N LEU A 127 -0.46 -19.55 12.82
CA LEU A 127 -1.06 -19.32 14.14
C LEU A 127 -0.65 -20.41 15.14
N GLU A 128 -0.56 -21.68 14.74
CA GLU A 128 -0.02 -22.75 15.60
C GLU A 128 1.45 -22.48 15.98
N LEU A 129 2.26 -22.02 15.02
CA LEU A 129 3.65 -21.64 15.28
C LEU A 129 3.75 -20.42 16.22
N LEU A 130 2.82 -19.48 16.13
CA LEU A 130 2.71 -18.37 17.06
C LEU A 130 2.38 -18.87 18.47
N ASP A 131 1.40 -19.76 18.63
CA ASP A 131 1.03 -20.33 19.93
C ASP A 131 2.23 -21.04 20.60
N GLN A 132 3.07 -21.70 19.81
CA GLN A 132 4.29 -22.38 20.27
C GLN A 132 5.45 -21.43 20.61
N SER A 133 5.44 -20.20 20.09
CA SER A 133 6.56 -19.26 20.25
C SER A 133 6.67 -18.67 21.66
N GLY A 134 5.60 -18.73 22.46
CA GLY A 134 5.53 -18.06 23.78
C GLY A 134 5.47 -16.53 23.70
N LEU A 135 5.33 -15.94 22.51
CA LEU A 135 5.24 -14.49 22.30
C LEU A 135 3.83 -13.92 22.51
N GLY A 136 2.87 -14.75 22.90
CA GLY A 136 1.49 -14.33 23.15
C GLY A 136 0.61 -14.35 21.90
N PRO A 137 -0.62 -13.82 22.00
CA PRO A 137 -1.59 -13.91 20.92
C PRO A 137 -1.23 -13.02 19.74
N MET A 138 -1.91 -13.25 18.61
CA MET A 138 -1.86 -12.36 17.46
C MET A 138 -2.26 -10.93 17.89
N PRO A 139 -1.53 -9.88 17.49
CA PRO A 139 -1.94 -8.51 17.79
C PRO A 139 -3.21 -8.14 16.98
N PRO A 140 -3.91 -7.05 17.34
CA PRO A 140 -5.01 -6.53 16.53
C PRO A 140 -4.62 -6.47 15.05
N THR A 141 -5.42 -7.11 14.21
CA THR A 141 -5.10 -7.36 12.81
C THR A 141 -6.15 -6.70 11.92
N LEU A 142 -5.72 -5.76 11.08
CA LEU A 142 -6.59 -5.14 10.08
C LEU A 142 -6.21 -5.64 8.69
N TYR A 143 -7.20 -6.14 7.95
CA TYR A 143 -7.04 -6.36 6.51
C TYR A 143 -7.51 -5.14 5.73
N ILE A 144 -6.75 -4.72 4.74
CA ILE A 144 -7.20 -3.72 3.76
C ILE A 144 -7.01 -4.36 2.39
N HIS A 145 -8.10 -4.72 1.72
CA HIS A 145 -8.01 -5.55 0.52
C HIS A 145 -9.01 -5.11 -0.53
N MET A 146 -8.90 -5.72 -1.70
CA MET A 146 -9.69 -5.36 -2.86
C MET A 146 -10.49 -6.57 -3.34
N PRO A 147 -11.81 -6.62 -3.11
CA PRO A 147 -12.63 -7.78 -3.46
C PRO A 147 -12.65 -8.16 -4.95
N HIS A 148 -12.25 -7.24 -5.84
CA HIS A 148 -12.09 -7.55 -7.27
C HIS A 148 -10.96 -8.58 -7.52
N ASP A 149 -10.03 -8.76 -6.58
CA ASP A 149 -9.15 -9.91 -6.52
C ASP A 149 -9.81 -11.04 -5.73
N GLU A 150 -10.69 -11.80 -6.39
CA GLU A 150 -11.52 -12.82 -5.76
C GLU A 150 -10.70 -13.90 -5.04
N ASP A 151 -9.58 -14.34 -5.65
CA ASP A 151 -8.69 -15.34 -5.08
C ASP A 151 -8.05 -14.85 -3.77
N MET A 152 -7.59 -13.60 -3.72
CA MET A 152 -7.04 -13.02 -2.50
C MET A 152 -8.14 -12.72 -1.48
N ALA A 153 -9.30 -12.25 -1.91
CA ALA A 153 -10.43 -11.96 -1.03
C ALA A 153 -10.91 -13.22 -0.30
N ALA A 154 -10.97 -14.37 -0.98
CA ALA A 154 -11.29 -15.66 -0.36
C ALA A 154 -10.29 -16.03 0.74
N LYS A 155 -8.99 -15.88 0.48
CA LYS A 155 -7.94 -16.16 1.48
C LYS A 155 -7.96 -15.18 2.65
N VAL A 156 -8.26 -13.91 2.41
CA VAL A 156 -8.45 -12.92 3.46
C VAL A 156 -9.64 -13.32 4.35
N ALA A 157 -10.76 -13.71 3.76
CA ALA A 157 -11.93 -14.16 4.51
C ALA A 157 -11.63 -15.41 5.38
N GLU A 158 -10.90 -16.38 4.84
CA GLU A 158 -10.42 -17.55 5.59
C GLU A 158 -9.57 -17.14 6.80
N ASN A 159 -8.58 -16.27 6.59
CA ASN A 159 -7.69 -15.81 7.65
C ASN A 159 -8.43 -15.02 8.73
N ILE A 160 -9.38 -14.16 8.34
CA ILE A 160 -10.25 -13.44 9.28
C ILE A 160 -11.06 -14.43 10.12
N ALA A 161 -11.64 -15.47 9.52
CA ALA A 161 -12.38 -16.49 10.26
C ALA A 161 -11.50 -17.21 11.29
N LEU A 162 -10.27 -17.56 10.92
CA LEU A 162 -9.29 -18.20 11.82
C LEU A 162 -8.88 -17.30 12.99
N LEU A 163 -8.74 -16.00 12.75
CA LEU A 163 -8.42 -15.00 13.78
C LEU A 163 -9.59 -14.76 14.73
N ARG A 164 -10.82 -14.65 14.19
CA ARG A 164 -12.05 -14.52 15.00
C ARG A 164 -12.25 -15.73 15.89
N ALA A 165 -12.03 -16.94 15.38
CA ALA A 165 -12.12 -18.18 16.15
C ALA A 165 -11.16 -18.24 17.35
N ARG A 166 -10.04 -17.50 17.28
CA ARG A 166 -9.04 -17.37 18.36
C ARG A 166 -9.25 -16.13 19.25
N GLY A 167 -10.34 -15.39 19.04
CA GLY A 167 -10.63 -14.16 19.79
C GLY A 167 -9.67 -13.01 19.49
N THR A 168 -8.94 -13.05 18.37
CA THR A 168 -8.09 -11.93 17.96
C THR A 168 -8.98 -10.79 17.47
N PRO A 169 -8.79 -9.54 17.94
CA PRO A 169 -9.43 -8.37 17.33
C PRO A 169 -9.04 -8.28 15.85
N VAL A 170 -10.01 -8.48 14.96
CA VAL A 170 -9.79 -8.49 13.51
C VAL A 170 -10.92 -7.81 12.77
N ALA A 171 -10.56 -6.98 11.80
CA ALA A 171 -11.48 -6.26 10.95
C ALA A 171 -10.97 -6.20 9.51
N GLU A 172 -11.81 -5.73 8.59
CA GLU A 172 -11.43 -5.48 7.21
C GLU A 172 -11.95 -4.13 6.71
N ILE A 173 -11.19 -3.52 5.79
CA ILE A 173 -11.63 -2.42 4.93
C ILE A 173 -11.53 -2.93 3.50
N GLN A 174 -12.66 -2.87 2.78
CA GLN A 174 -12.74 -3.29 1.38
C GLN A 174 -12.64 -2.08 0.45
N VAL A 175 -11.79 -2.17 -0.56
CA VAL A 175 -11.61 -1.15 -1.59
C VAL A 175 -12.16 -1.68 -2.91
N PHE A 176 -13.19 -1.00 -3.42
CA PHE A 176 -13.88 -1.38 -4.64
C PHE A 176 -13.37 -0.58 -5.86
N PRO A 177 -13.61 -1.10 -7.07
CA PRO A 177 -13.35 -0.34 -8.30
C PRO A 177 -14.06 1.01 -8.27
N ARG A 178 -13.46 2.02 -8.90
CA ARG A 178 -14.04 3.37 -8.93
C ARG A 178 -13.81 4.07 -10.28
N PRO A 179 -14.61 5.11 -10.58
CA PRO A 179 -14.42 5.89 -11.79
C PRO A 179 -13.07 6.60 -11.81
N VAL A 180 -12.41 6.59 -12.96
CA VAL A 180 -11.17 7.32 -13.24
C VAL A 180 -11.55 8.64 -13.90
N THR A 181 -11.87 9.64 -13.08
CA THR A 181 -12.18 11.01 -13.55
C THR A 181 -10.93 11.89 -13.57
N PRO A 182 -10.95 13.07 -14.21
CA PRO A 182 -9.86 14.04 -14.06
C PRO A 182 -9.60 14.40 -12.59
N ALA A 183 -10.65 14.60 -11.78
CA ALA A 183 -10.52 14.89 -10.35
C ALA A 183 -9.79 13.77 -9.60
N TYR A 184 -10.10 12.50 -9.91
CA TYR A 184 -9.42 11.35 -9.32
C TYR A 184 -7.91 11.36 -9.60
N PHE A 185 -7.50 11.67 -10.83
CA PHE A 185 -6.09 11.72 -11.18
C PHE A 185 -5.34 12.84 -10.46
N ALA A 186 -5.92 14.03 -10.44
CA ALA A 186 -5.35 15.19 -9.76
C ALA A 186 -5.22 14.97 -8.25
N GLY A 187 -6.23 14.38 -7.60
CA GLY A 187 -6.20 14.06 -6.17
C GLY A 187 -5.34 12.83 -5.83
N CYS A 188 -5.05 11.96 -6.79
CA CYS A 188 -4.20 10.79 -6.56
C CYS A 188 -2.73 11.18 -6.36
N SER A 189 -2.17 12.03 -7.23
CA SER A 189 -0.74 12.34 -7.24
C SER A 189 -0.50 13.84 -7.37
N PRO A 190 0.33 14.46 -6.50
CA PRO A 190 0.67 15.88 -6.61
C PRO A 190 1.52 16.20 -7.86
N TYR A 191 1.93 15.18 -8.62
CA TYR A 191 2.63 15.35 -9.90
C TYR A 191 1.69 15.28 -11.10
N ILE A 192 0.40 15.07 -10.90
CA ILE A 192 -0.60 15.10 -11.96
C ILE A 192 -1.39 16.40 -11.79
N SER A 193 -1.09 17.41 -12.61
CA SER A 193 -1.86 18.65 -12.67
C SER A 193 -3.26 18.42 -13.25
N ASP A 194 -4.17 19.38 -13.06
CA ASP A 194 -5.52 19.32 -13.62
C ASP A 194 -5.51 19.21 -15.16
N SER A 195 -4.61 19.96 -15.82
CA SER A 195 -4.41 19.90 -17.27
C SER A 195 -3.96 18.51 -17.72
N LEU A 196 -3.00 17.90 -17.01
CA LEU A 196 -2.56 16.54 -17.31
C LEU A 196 -3.67 15.52 -17.02
N ALA A 197 -4.40 15.67 -15.91
CA ALA A 197 -5.49 14.77 -15.55
C ALA A 197 -6.58 14.74 -16.63
N ALA A 198 -6.98 15.90 -17.16
CA ALA A 198 -7.93 16.02 -18.26
C ALA A 198 -7.42 15.35 -19.55
N LEU A 199 -6.13 15.53 -19.87
CA LEU A 199 -5.49 14.88 -21.01
C LEU A 199 -5.47 13.36 -20.87
N LEU A 200 -5.03 12.84 -19.72
CA LEU A 200 -4.97 11.40 -19.44
C LEU A 200 -6.36 10.78 -19.53
N HIS A 201 -7.38 11.43 -18.96
CA HIS A 201 -8.77 10.99 -19.04
C HIS A 201 -9.26 10.89 -20.48
N THR A 202 -9.02 11.93 -21.28
CA THR A 202 -9.38 11.96 -22.71
C THR A 202 -8.70 10.82 -23.47
N ARG A 203 -7.38 10.64 -23.27
CA ARG A 203 -6.60 9.56 -23.92
C ARG A 203 -7.10 8.16 -23.52
N LEU A 204 -7.51 7.96 -22.27
CA LEU A 204 -8.07 6.69 -21.83
C LEU A 204 -9.44 6.43 -22.46
N LYS A 205 -10.30 7.44 -22.59
CA LYS A 205 -11.59 7.33 -23.30
C LYS A 205 -11.40 7.01 -24.78
N ASP A 206 -10.57 7.77 -25.47
CA ASP A 206 -10.29 7.57 -26.90
C ASP A 206 -9.68 6.20 -27.17
N GLY A 207 -8.89 5.68 -26.22
CA GLY A 207 -8.32 4.34 -26.27
C GLY A 207 -9.28 3.21 -25.90
N GLY A 208 -10.54 3.50 -25.54
CA GLY A 208 -11.51 2.51 -25.08
C GLY A 208 -11.11 1.80 -23.78
N LEU A 209 -10.27 2.45 -22.96
CA LEU A 209 -9.78 1.92 -21.68
C LEU A 209 -10.73 2.28 -20.52
N LEU A 210 -11.61 3.27 -20.73
CA LEU A 210 -12.72 3.59 -19.85
C LEU A 210 -14.05 3.25 -20.53
N ASP A 211 -15.02 2.81 -19.74
CA ASP A 211 -16.41 2.65 -20.17
C ASP A 211 -17.21 3.97 -20.11
N SER A 212 -18.52 3.89 -20.40
CA SER A 212 -19.41 5.06 -20.40
C SER A 212 -19.60 5.72 -19.03
N THR A 213 -19.18 5.05 -17.95
CA THR A 213 -19.27 5.51 -16.56
C THR A 213 -17.91 5.88 -15.98
N ASP A 214 -16.89 6.04 -16.83
CA ASP A 214 -15.50 6.32 -16.45
C ASP A 214 -14.84 5.18 -15.65
N MET A 215 -15.42 3.99 -15.60
CA MET A 215 -14.78 2.83 -14.99
C MET A 215 -13.76 2.24 -15.96
N LEU A 216 -12.69 1.66 -15.44
CA LEU A 216 -11.74 0.93 -16.28
C LEU A 216 -12.45 -0.26 -16.92
N ALA A 217 -12.42 -0.34 -18.24
CA ALA A 217 -13.14 -1.37 -18.98
C ALA A 217 -12.40 -2.73 -18.99
N VAL A 218 -11.10 -2.74 -18.62
CA VAL A 218 -10.19 -3.84 -18.90
C VAL A 218 -9.07 -3.89 -17.86
N ASP A 219 -8.57 -5.08 -17.54
CA ASP A 219 -7.43 -5.25 -16.64
C ASP A 219 -6.18 -4.53 -17.15
N LEU A 220 -5.40 -3.91 -16.25
CA LEU A 220 -4.18 -3.18 -16.60
C LEU A 220 -3.12 -4.03 -17.34
N LYS A 221 -3.21 -5.36 -17.29
CA LYS A 221 -2.33 -6.29 -18.01
C LYS A 221 -2.82 -6.60 -19.44
N ASP A 222 -4.02 -6.18 -19.79
CA ASP A 222 -4.59 -6.37 -21.13
C ASP A 222 -3.74 -5.66 -22.20
N ALA A 223 -3.58 -6.30 -23.36
CA ALA A 223 -2.77 -5.78 -24.46
C ALA A 223 -3.27 -4.41 -24.99
N ARG A 224 -4.55 -4.08 -24.79
CA ARG A 224 -5.14 -2.77 -25.13
C ARG A 224 -4.43 -1.60 -24.44
N TRP A 225 -3.78 -1.83 -23.30
CA TRP A 225 -2.98 -0.80 -22.63
C TRP A 225 -1.68 -0.44 -23.37
N GLY A 226 -1.26 -1.21 -24.37
CA GLY A 226 0.03 -1.04 -25.05
C GLY A 226 0.26 0.38 -25.58
N ALA A 227 -0.73 0.96 -26.26
CA ALA A 227 -0.63 2.32 -26.80
C ALA A 227 -0.50 3.37 -25.69
N PHE A 228 -1.32 3.27 -24.63
CA PHE A 228 -1.29 4.20 -23.50
C PHE A 228 0.02 4.07 -22.69
N ARG A 229 0.54 2.85 -22.53
CA ARG A 229 1.86 2.60 -21.92
C ARG A 229 3.00 3.19 -22.73
N SER A 230 2.94 3.06 -24.05
CA SER A 230 3.92 3.67 -24.94
C SER A 230 3.89 5.20 -24.83
N TYR A 231 2.69 5.78 -24.86
CA TYR A 231 2.46 7.22 -24.70
C TYR A 231 3.05 7.78 -23.39
N THR A 232 2.69 7.16 -22.26
CA THR A 232 3.13 7.61 -20.91
C THR A 232 4.63 7.43 -20.66
N ASN A 233 5.31 6.54 -21.40
CA ASN A 233 6.75 6.31 -21.28
C ASN A 233 7.61 7.11 -22.28
N GLY A 234 7.01 7.95 -23.12
CA GLY A 234 7.77 8.76 -24.09
C GLY A 234 7.02 10.00 -24.56
N PRO A 235 6.10 9.89 -25.54
CA PRO A 235 5.46 11.04 -26.19
C PRO A 235 4.79 12.05 -25.26
N MET A 236 4.35 11.64 -24.07
CA MET A 236 3.77 12.52 -23.06
C MET A 236 4.67 13.71 -22.70
N GLU A 237 5.99 13.59 -22.78
CA GLU A 237 6.92 14.70 -22.48
C GLU A 237 6.68 15.95 -23.34
N ALA A 238 6.34 15.76 -24.62
CA ALA A 238 6.04 16.87 -25.52
C ALA A 238 4.74 17.58 -25.13
N ASP A 239 3.71 16.82 -24.76
CA ASP A 239 2.43 17.37 -24.30
C ASP A 239 2.61 18.14 -22.97
N LEU A 240 3.48 17.65 -22.07
CA LEU A 240 3.76 18.30 -20.77
C LEU A 240 4.47 19.65 -20.92
N ALA A 241 5.37 19.79 -21.90
CA ALA A 241 6.13 21.04 -22.11
C ALA A 241 5.24 22.25 -22.43
N GLY A 242 4.03 22.01 -22.94
CA GLY A 242 3.03 23.04 -23.22
C GLY A 242 2.08 23.36 -22.06
N MET A 243 2.17 22.67 -20.91
CA MET A 243 1.21 22.81 -19.82
C MET A 243 1.61 23.91 -18.83
N PRO A 244 0.73 24.89 -18.53
CA PRO A 244 1.05 26.02 -17.66
C PRO A 244 1.26 25.62 -16.19
N ASP A 245 0.63 24.52 -15.75
CA ASP A 245 0.56 24.14 -14.33
C ASP A 245 1.44 22.93 -13.97
N GLN A 246 2.31 22.48 -14.88
CA GLN A 246 3.11 21.29 -14.65
C GLN A 246 4.52 21.64 -14.14
N GLY A 247 4.77 21.38 -12.85
CA GLY A 247 6.13 21.28 -12.33
C GLY A 247 6.81 20.03 -12.89
N ILE A 248 7.69 20.19 -13.88
CA ILE A 248 8.33 19.07 -14.59
C ILE A 248 9.17 18.24 -13.62
N LYS A 249 8.72 17.01 -13.35
CA LYS A 249 9.48 15.99 -12.63
C LYS A 249 9.43 14.68 -13.40
N PHE A 250 10.17 14.62 -14.51
CA PHE A 250 10.56 13.42 -15.27
C PHE A 250 9.44 12.42 -15.66
N ALA A 251 9.13 12.28 -16.95
CA ALA A 251 7.99 11.48 -17.40
C ALA A 251 8.02 9.99 -16.99
N PRO A 252 9.17 9.30 -16.89
CA PRO A 252 9.20 7.93 -16.37
C PRO A 252 8.71 7.80 -14.92
N LEU A 253 8.98 8.78 -14.05
CA LEU A 253 8.40 8.80 -12.70
C LEU A 253 6.89 9.06 -12.76
N LEU A 254 6.47 9.99 -13.62
CA LEU A 254 5.06 10.31 -13.81
C LEU A 254 4.24 9.10 -14.32
N SER A 255 4.79 8.30 -15.25
CA SER A 255 4.20 7.04 -15.72
C SER A 255 3.94 6.08 -14.55
N LEU A 256 4.92 5.91 -13.64
CA LEU A 256 4.74 5.08 -12.46
C LEU A 256 3.62 5.59 -11.55
N HIS A 257 3.50 6.90 -11.37
CA HIS A 257 2.43 7.50 -10.58
C HIS A 257 1.06 7.27 -11.22
N ILE A 258 0.94 7.46 -12.54
CA ILE A 258 -0.29 7.23 -13.28
C ILE A 258 -0.77 5.78 -13.10
N PHE A 259 0.14 4.81 -13.25
CA PHE A 259 -0.22 3.39 -13.10
C PHE A 259 -0.47 2.97 -11.65
N ASP A 260 0.16 3.61 -10.67
CA ASP A 260 -0.16 3.42 -9.24
C ASP A 260 -1.60 3.88 -8.94
N CYS A 261 -2.01 5.02 -9.49
CA CYS A 261 -3.39 5.52 -9.41
C CYS A 261 -4.37 4.58 -10.12
N LEU A 262 -4.07 4.17 -11.36
CA LEU A 262 -4.94 3.28 -12.12
C LEU A 262 -5.10 1.91 -11.45
N GLY A 263 -4.03 1.37 -10.84
CA GLY A 263 -4.08 0.09 -10.12
C GLY A 263 -5.05 0.13 -8.93
N VAL A 264 -5.06 1.23 -8.18
CA VAL A 264 -6.02 1.43 -7.08
C VAL A 264 -7.44 1.66 -7.58
N ALA A 265 -7.63 2.31 -8.73
CA ALA A 265 -8.96 2.48 -9.33
C ALA A 265 -9.53 1.19 -9.88
N TRP A 266 -8.68 0.32 -10.43
CA TRP A 266 -9.04 -1.04 -10.84
C TRP A 266 -9.39 -1.92 -9.65
N ALA A 267 -8.82 -1.58 -8.49
CA ALA A 267 -8.99 -2.29 -7.24
C ALA A 267 -8.64 -3.77 -7.35
N ARG A 268 -7.49 -4.10 -7.94
CA ARG A 268 -6.97 -5.49 -7.97
C ARG A 268 -5.50 -5.52 -7.59
N HIS A 269 -5.20 -6.03 -6.40
CA HIS A 269 -3.84 -6.33 -5.92
C HIS A 269 -2.82 -5.17 -5.96
N GLU A 270 -3.22 -3.98 -5.49
CA GLU A 270 -2.38 -2.78 -5.42
C GLU A 270 -2.25 -2.24 -3.97
N THR A 271 -1.17 -1.53 -3.68
CA THR A 271 -0.94 -0.86 -2.39
C THR A 271 -2.00 0.23 -2.17
N ILE A 272 -2.58 0.32 -0.97
CA ILE A 272 -3.74 1.18 -0.69
C ILE A 272 -3.35 2.36 0.20
N GLY A 273 -3.32 3.56 -0.36
CA GLY A 273 -2.88 4.75 0.38
C GLY A 273 -3.93 5.37 1.31
N GLU A 274 -5.22 5.09 1.14
CA GLU A 274 -6.30 5.94 1.65
C GLU A 274 -6.65 5.79 3.13
N TYR A 275 -6.25 4.67 3.74
CA TYR A 275 -6.82 4.22 5.02
C TYR A 275 -5.79 4.13 6.16
N MET A 276 -4.55 4.61 5.98
CA MET A 276 -3.52 4.51 7.02
C MET A 276 -3.95 5.21 8.33
N THR A 277 -4.56 6.38 8.25
CA THR A 277 -5.07 7.08 9.45
C THR A 277 -6.16 6.26 10.14
N ALA A 278 -7.14 5.76 9.39
CA ALA A 278 -8.22 4.92 9.91
C ALA A 278 -7.67 3.65 10.57
N ALA A 279 -6.70 3.00 9.92
CA ALA A 279 -6.04 1.81 10.42
C ALA A 279 -5.31 2.06 11.73
N LEU A 280 -4.52 3.14 11.81
CA LEU A 280 -3.81 3.51 13.04
C LEU A 280 -4.79 3.83 14.17
N VAL A 281 -5.86 4.58 13.91
CA VAL A 281 -6.91 4.84 14.93
C VAL A 281 -7.52 3.53 15.44
N TRP A 282 -7.81 2.59 14.55
CA TRP A 282 -8.36 1.29 14.93
C TRP A 282 -7.38 0.48 15.80
N LEU A 283 -6.11 0.43 15.40
CA LEU A 283 -5.05 -0.28 16.14
C LEU A 283 -4.70 0.37 17.49
N GLU A 284 -4.67 1.70 17.57
CA GLU A 284 -4.48 2.45 18.81
C GLU A 284 -5.55 2.13 19.86
N ASN A 285 -6.77 1.82 19.41
CA ASN A 285 -7.88 1.40 20.26
C ASN A 285 -7.93 -0.12 20.49
N GLY A 286 -6.86 -0.85 20.15
CA GLY A 286 -6.78 -2.29 20.32
C GLY A 286 -7.81 -3.06 19.49
N GLY A 287 -8.26 -2.48 18.37
CA GLY A 287 -9.26 -3.06 17.48
C GLY A 287 -10.70 -3.05 18.00
N LYS A 288 -11.01 -2.16 18.95
CA LYS A 288 -12.32 -2.11 19.64
C LYS A 288 -13.32 -1.10 19.08
N VAL A 289 -12.86 -0.17 18.25
CA VAL A 289 -13.72 0.82 17.59
C VAL A 289 -14.25 0.27 16.27
N ASP A 290 -15.42 0.75 15.83
CA ASP A 290 -16.03 0.31 14.58
C ASP A 290 -15.13 0.70 13.39
N VAL A 291 -14.76 -0.31 12.59
CA VAL A 291 -13.84 -0.11 11.46
C VAL A 291 -14.47 0.71 10.33
N GLY A 292 -15.79 0.61 10.14
CA GLY A 292 -16.53 1.34 9.11
C GLY A 292 -16.62 2.82 9.45
N GLU A 293 -16.90 3.17 10.70
CA GLU A 293 -16.95 4.56 11.17
C GLU A 293 -15.57 5.23 11.06
N VAL A 294 -14.50 4.57 11.51
CA VAL A 294 -13.15 5.15 11.40
C VAL A 294 -12.69 5.24 9.94
N ALA A 295 -13.04 4.26 9.09
CA ALA A 295 -12.76 4.32 7.67
C ALA A 295 -13.49 5.49 7.00
N ALA A 296 -14.79 5.67 7.26
CA ALA A 296 -15.58 6.77 6.70
C ALA A 296 -15.06 8.14 7.15
N ARG A 297 -14.64 8.26 8.42
CA ARG A 297 -14.17 9.53 9.00
C ARG A 297 -12.77 9.92 8.56
N PHE A 298 -11.85 8.95 8.46
CA PHE A 298 -10.42 9.21 8.30
C PHE A 298 -9.86 8.80 6.94
N ARG A 299 -10.69 8.28 6.03
CA ARG A 299 -10.31 8.05 4.64
C ARG A 299 -9.83 9.36 4.02
N VAL A 300 -8.67 9.33 3.36
CA VAL A 300 -8.19 10.44 2.53
C VAL A 300 -8.93 10.40 1.20
N PRO A 301 -9.69 11.45 0.83
CA PRO A 301 -10.33 11.53 -0.48
C PRO A 301 -9.30 11.51 -1.60
N ARG A 302 -9.70 10.96 -2.75
CA ARG A 302 -8.93 10.99 -4.00
C ARG A 302 -9.74 11.76 -5.04
#